data_AF-A0AAQ3LHK1-F1
#
_entry.id   AF-A0AAQ3LHK1-F1
#
_cell.length_a   1.000
_cell.length_b   1.000
_cell.length_c   1.000
_cell.angle_alpha   90.00
_cell.angle_beta   90.00
_cell.angle_gamma   90.00
#
_symmetry.space_group_name_H-M   'P 1'
#
loop_
_entity.id
_entity.type
_entity.pdbx_description
1 polymer ?
#
loop_
_entity_poly.entity_id
_entity_poly.type
_entity_poly.pdbx_seq_one_letter_code
_entity_poly.pdbx_strand_id
1 'polypeptide(L)' 'MSTLDAINNRWGRGTLQPGRIAKPAEWAMRRELLSPAYTTRWTDLLKVSAR' A
#
# COMPACT_ATOMS: atom_id res chain seq x y z
N MET A 1 5.49 13.40 -18.57
CA MET A 1 6.12 12.25 -17.89
C MET A 1 7.36 11.71 -18.63
N SER A 2 7.89 12.41 -19.64
CA SER A 2 8.96 11.91 -20.53
C SER A 2 10.35 11.80 -19.90
N THR A 3 10.69 12.68 -18.95
CA THR A 3 12.04 12.72 -18.36
C THR A 3 12.36 11.50 -17.51
N LEU A 4 11.38 11.00 -16.75
CA LEU A 4 11.55 9.79 -15.93
C LEU A 4 11.76 8.56 -16.82
N ASP A 5 11.01 8.45 -17.91
CA ASP A 5 11.12 7.34 -18.87
C ASP A 5 12.45 7.37 -19.61
N ALA A 6 12.95 8.55 -20.00
CA ALA A 6 14.25 8.70 -20.63
C ALA A 6 15.41 8.23 -19.71
N ILE A 7 15.31 8.53 -18.41
CA ILE A 7 16.33 8.11 -17.44
C ILE A 7 16.24 6.60 -17.19
N ASN A 8 15.03 6.06 -17.01
CA ASN A 8 14.82 4.62 -16.83
C ASN A 8 15.27 3.80 -18.05
N ASN A 9 15.11 4.31 -19.27
CA ASN A 9 15.59 3.62 -20.48
C ASN A 9 17.13 3.60 -20.58
N ARG A 10 17.81 4.62 -20.04
CA ARG A 10 19.28 4.72 -20.07
C ARG A 10 19.96 3.88 -18.99
N TRP A 11 19.37 3.78 -17.81
CA TRP A 11 20.00 3.19 -16.62
C TRP A 11 19.36 1.88 -16.14
N GLY A 12 18.27 1.46 -16.79
CA GLY A 12 17.52 0.25 -16.44
C GLY A 12 16.11 0.56 -15.93
N ARG A 13 15.16 -0.31 -16.29
CA ARG A 13 13.76 -0.11 -15.91
C ARG A 13 13.61 -0.15 -14.39
N GLY A 14 13.22 0.99 -13.80
CA GLY A 14 13.03 1.12 -12.36
C GLY A 14 14.17 1.85 -11.61
N THR A 15 15.12 2.48 -12.31
CA THR A 15 16.15 3.35 -11.69
C THR A 15 15.54 4.53 -10.94
N LEU A 16 14.54 5.19 -11.53
CA LEU A 16 13.75 6.24 -10.90
C LEU A 16 12.30 5.79 -10.75
N GLN A 17 11.85 5.74 -9.51
CA GLN A 17 10.49 5.41 -9.13
C GLN A 17 9.92 6.53 -8.25
N PRO A 18 8.64 6.92 -8.41
CA PRO A 18 7.98 7.81 -7.48
C PRO A 18 8.13 7.28 -6.04
N GLY A 19 8.66 8.10 -5.12
CA GLY A 19 8.98 7.70 -3.74
C GLY A 19 7.79 7.23 -2.89
N ARG A 20 6.57 7.25 -3.45
CA ARG A 20 5.35 6.74 -2.82
C ARG A 20 5.08 5.26 -3.11
N ILE A 21 5.85 4.63 -4.00
CA ILE A 21 5.74 3.18 -4.22
C ILE A 21 6.60 2.51 -3.17
N ALA A 22 5.96 2.08 -2.08
CA ALA A 22 6.61 1.23 -1.10
C ALA A 22 7.07 -0.04 -1.83
N LYS A 23 8.40 -0.22 -1.95
CA LYS A 23 8.93 -1.56 -2.23
C LYS A 23 8.39 -2.49 -1.13
N PRO A 24 8.02 -3.74 -1.44
CA PRO A 24 7.73 -4.70 -0.38
C PRO A 24 8.97 -4.76 0.51
N ALA A 25 8.85 -4.21 1.72
CA ALA A 25 9.94 -4.22 2.68
C ALA A 25 10.19 -5.67 3.08
N GLU A 26 11.45 -6.10 3.04
CA GLU A 26 11.85 -7.44 3.46
C GLU A 26 11.39 -7.74 4.90
N TRP A 27 11.44 -6.72 5.76
CA TRP A 27 10.80 -6.70 7.07
C TRP A 27 9.69 -5.67 7.10
N ALA A 28 8.45 -6.17 7.07
CA ALA A 28 7.25 -5.37 7.28
C ALA A 28 6.60 -5.75 8.60
N MET A 29 5.93 -4.79 9.23
CA MET A 29 5.10 -5.06 10.41
C MET A 29 3.98 -6.04 10.02
N ARG A 30 4.01 -7.27 10.53
CA ARG A 30 2.94 -8.26 10.32
C ARG A 30 1.78 -7.95 11.25
N ARG A 31 0.69 -7.43 10.67
CA ARG A 31 -0.53 -7.01 11.40
C ARG A 31 -1.72 -7.94 11.15
N GLU A 32 -1.45 -9.22 10.91
CA GLU A 32 -2.45 -10.24 10.54
C GLU A 32 -3.45 -10.56 11.67
N LEU A 33 -3.06 -10.34 12.93
CA LEU A 33 -3.86 -10.64 14.12
C LEU A 33 -4.38 -9.37 14.82
N LEU A 34 -4.60 -8.27 14.08
CA LEU A 34 -5.23 -7.09 14.65
C LEU A 34 -6.71 -7.36 14.95
N SER A 35 -7.17 -6.88 16.11
CA SER A 35 -8.59 -6.77 16.37
C SER A 35 -9.23 -5.74 15.42
N PRO A 36 -10.52 -5.90 15.07
CA PRO A 36 -11.21 -4.95 14.21
C PRO A 36 -11.23 -3.54 14.83
N ALA A 37 -11.12 -2.52 14.00
CA ALA A 37 -11.04 -1.13 14.44
C ALA A 37 -12.44 -0.53 14.69
N TYR A 38 -13.16 -1.05 15.68
CA TYR A 38 -14.58 -0.75 15.92
C TYR A 38 -14.92 0.74 16.06
N THR A 39 -14.00 1.57 16.57
CA THR A 39 -14.28 3.00 16.82
C THR A 39 -13.79 3.93 15.71
N THR A 40 -12.92 3.44 14.82
CA THR A 40 -12.26 4.29 13.81
C THR A 40 -12.54 3.85 12.38
N ARG A 41 -13.16 2.69 12.18
CA ARG A 41 -13.43 2.17 10.84
C ARG A 41 -14.79 1.48 10.74
N TRP A 42 -15.69 2.09 9.96
CA TRP A 42 -17.05 1.57 9.72
C TRP A 42 -17.07 0.18 9.08
N THR A 43 -16.08 -0.17 8.25
CA THR A 43 -16.01 -1.50 7.59
C THR A 43 -15.77 -2.64 8.57
N ASP A 44 -15.21 -2.31 9.74
CA ASP A 44 -14.81 -3.28 10.74
C ASP A 44 -15.92 -3.51 11.78
N LEU A 45 -17.04 -2.79 11.67
CA LEU A 45 -18.22 -2.99 12.51
C LEU A 45 -19.01 -4.22 12.08
N LEU A 46 -19.56 -4.92 13.07
CA LEU A 46 -20.48 -6.02 12.84
C LEU A 46 -21.72 -5.51 12.11
N LYS A 47 -22.08 -6.13 10.99
CA LYS A 47 -23.34 -5.85 10.30
C LYS A 47 -24.41 -6.77 10.84
N VAL A 48 -25.51 -6.19 11.29
CA VAL A 48 -26.70 -6.91 11.73
C VAL A 48 -27.88 -6.48 10.86
N SER A 49 -28.77 -7.43 10.54
CA SER A 49 -30.05 -7.15 9.89
C SER A 49 -31.18 -7.31 10.91
N ALA A 50 -32.16 -6.42 10.83
CA ALA A 50 -33.41 -6.54 11.58
C ALA A 50 -34.44 -7.32 10.74
N ARG A 51 -35.36 -8.02 11.42
CA ARG A 51 -36.44 -8.81 10.83
C ARG A 51 -37.68 -7.95 10.60
#